data_AF-A0A5B8EH45-F1
#
_entry.id   AF-A0A5B8EH45-F1
#
_cell.length_a   1.000
_cell.length_b   1.000
_cell.length_c   1.000
_cell.angle_alpha   90.00
_cell.angle_beta   90.00
_cell.angle_gamma   90.00
#
_symmetry.space_group_name_H-M   'P 1'
#
loop_
_entity.id
_entity.type
_entity.pdbx_description
1 polymer ?
#
loop_
_entity_poly.entity_id
_entity_poly.type
_entity_poly.pdbx_seq_one_letter_code
_entity_poly.pdbx_strand_id
1 'polypeptide(L)'
;MNEDLRKRNKRNNLIILVVGIVIIIGIIAGFSIHNHRVATQTAAEKFARTHFNPNVKIDGVKVGKLTVKKATDKVNKNAKNVVTLKDNKLVYSYSTTSQTIDEQETSELFKKQHTKTPSDRSYSYTTKDLATAKNKLNSLKKATINYKINGKSYKLKASELLNDVSYQNGKYKFGNTIKLTDKLNQIDKEVSTLHKSYKFTVPTGNKVKGKTITVKNKTWGWGVYVQKTRRLLLDAFAQGKTTFDGADAIYGLGYSTYAHGYGRSNHEIGNTYAVVSLKKQEVWLVRNGKLKVHLRDVVTGTMEGSKGDQTPRGVWYIHYKQRNATLRGSNDDGSSYASPVSYWMPFTLSGCGFHDASWRTDWSKTAYLKGGSHGCVNVKPSEIRSVWNNISKNEPVIIYE
;
A
#
# COMPACT_ATOMS: atom_id res chain seq x y z
N MET A 1 -53.34 32.94 -102.96
CA MET A 1 -52.02 33.02 -102.28
C MET A 1 -52.07 33.67 -100.88
N ASN A 2 -53.24 33.95 -100.28
CA ASN A 2 -53.34 34.71 -99.00
C ASN A 2 -53.77 33.88 -97.76
N GLU A 3 -54.39 32.71 -97.92
CA GLU A 3 -54.83 31.88 -96.77
C GLU A 3 -53.71 31.04 -96.15
N ASP A 4 -52.80 30.51 -96.98
CA ASP A 4 -51.74 29.60 -96.51
C ASP A 4 -50.65 30.33 -95.71
N LEU A 5 -50.35 31.59 -96.08
CA LEU A 5 -49.51 32.51 -95.31
C LEU A 5 -50.14 32.87 -93.96
N ARG A 6 -51.47 33.09 -93.90
CA ARG A 6 -52.20 33.33 -92.64
C ARG A 6 -52.19 32.12 -91.71
N LYS A 7 -52.34 30.89 -92.25
CA LYS A 7 -52.25 29.64 -91.48
C LYS A 7 -50.84 29.38 -90.94
N ARG A 8 -49.80 29.61 -91.75
CA ARG A 8 -48.39 29.51 -91.32
C ARG A 8 -48.03 30.54 -90.25
N ASN A 9 -48.44 31.80 -90.40
CA ASN A 9 -48.24 32.82 -89.36
C ASN A 9 -49.00 32.50 -88.07
N LYS A 10 -50.23 31.97 -88.15
CA LYS A 10 -50.95 31.48 -86.96
C LYS A 10 -50.22 30.33 -86.27
N ARG A 11 -49.69 29.35 -87.02
CA ARG A 11 -48.88 28.25 -86.46
C ARG A 11 -47.56 28.72 -85.87
N ASN A 12 -46.85 29.64 -86.52
CA ASN A 12 -45.59 30.18 -86.01
C ASN A 12 -45.82 31.03 -84.75
N ASN A 13 -46.87 31.87 -84.72
CA ASN A 13 -47.26 32.60 -83.51
C ASN A 13 -47.69 31.64 -82.39
N LEU A 14 -48.39 30.55 -82.71
CA LEU A 14 -48.75 29.52 -81.73
C LEU A 14 -47.52 28.80 -81.18
N ILE A 15 -46.55 28.46 -82.03
CA ILE A 15 -45.28 27.83 -81.62
C ILE A 15 -44.47 28.79 -80.74
N ILE A 16 -44.34 30.07 -81.12
CA ILE A 16 -43.66 31.09 -80.32
C ILE A 16 -44.36 31.28 -78.97
N LEU A 17 -45.69 31.26 -78.94
CA LEU A 17 -46.48 31.38 -77.72
C LEU A 17 -46.34 30.16 -76.81
N VAL A 18 -46.34 28.94 -77.36
CA VAL A 18 -46.09 27.70 -76.62
C VAL A 18 -44.66 27.66 -76.07
N VAL A 19 -43.66 28.05 -76.87
CA VAL A 19 -42.26 28.14 -76.42
C VAL A 19 -42.12 29.18 -75.30
N GLY A 20 -42.77 30.35 -75.43
CA GLY A 20 -42.82 31.37 -74.39
C GLY A 20 -43.45 30.84 -73.08
N ILE A 21 -44.56 30.11 -73.17
CA ILE A 21 -45.21 29.48 -72.00
C ILE A 21 -44.29 28.44 -71.34
N VAL A 22 -43.60 27.60 -72.12
CA VAL A 22 -42.67 26.59 -71.58
C VAL A 22 -41.49 27.24 -70.88
N ILE A 23 -40.93 28.32 -71.43
CA ILE A 23 -39.86 29.10 -70.78
C ILE A 23 -40.35 29.71 -69.47
N ILE A 24 -41.54 30.30 -69.46
CA ILE A 24 -42.16 30.87 -68.24
C ILE A 24 -42.38 29.78 -67.19
N ILE A 25 -42.91 28.62 -67.56
CA ILE A 25 -43.08 27.47 -66.66
C ILE A 25 -41.73 26.98 -66.12
N GLY A 26 -40.70 26.90 -66.96
CA GLY A 26 -39.35 26.52 -66.55
C GLY A 26 -38.73 27.49 -65.55
N ILE A 27 -38.92 28.81 -65.76
CA ILE A 27 -38.47 29.86 -64.83
C ILE A 27 -39.24 29.76 -63.51
N ILE A 28 -40.56 29.57 -63.54
CA ILE A 28 -41.39 29.42 -62.34
C ILE A 28 -41.01 28.16 -61.56
N ALA A 29 -40.82 27.02 -62.25
CA ALA A 29 -40.38 25.77 -61.65
C ALA A 29 -38.97 25.89 -61.05
N GLY A 30 -38.04 26.53 -61.78
CA GLY A 30 -36.69 26.82 -61.29
C GLY A 30 -36.68 27.72 -60.07
N PHE A 31 -37.50 28.79 -60.07
CA PHE A 31 -37.67 29.68 -58.92
C PHE A 31 -38.27 28.94 -57.72
N SER A 32 -39.26 28.08 -57.94
CA SER A 32 -39.87 27.24 -56.90
C SER A 32 -38.88 26.25 -56.28
N ILE A 33 -38.09 25.55 -57.11
CA ILE A 33 -37.03 24.64 -56.66
C ILE A 33 -35.95 25.40 -55.89
N HIS A 34 -35.53 26.57 -56.39
CA HIS A 34 -34.55 27.43 -55.72
C HIS A 34 -35.07 27.89 -54.36
N ASN A 35 -36.30 28.42 -54.29
CA ASN A 35 -36.92 28.85 -53.03
C ASN A 35 -37.02 27.70 -52.03
N HIS A 36 -37.44 26.50 -52.47
CA HIS A 36 -37.49 25.32 -51.61
C HIS A 36 -36.09 24.89 -51.13
N ARG A 37 -35.08 24.95 -52.00
CA ARG A 37 -33.69 24.62 -51.63
C ARG A 37 -33.11 25.63 -50.63
N VAL A 38 -33.37 26.92 -50.81
CA VAL A 38 -32.95 27.97 -49.88
C VAL A 38 -33.68 27.83 -48.54
N ALA A 39 -34.99 27.54 -48.54
CA ALA A 39 -35.76 27.29 -47.34
C ALA A 39 -35.26 26.06 -46.57
N THR A 40 -34.99 24.96 -47.27
CA THR A 40 -34.44 23.73 -46.65
C THR A 40 -33.02 23.93 -46.14
N GLN A 41 -32.15 24.65 -46.85
CA GLN A 41 -30.83 25.03 -46.36
C GLN A 41 -30.90 25.92 -45.13
N THR A 42 -31.76 26.95 -45.13
CA THR A 42 -31.95 27.85 -43.98
C THR A 42 -32.44 27.09 -42.75
N ALA A 43 -33.39 26.17 -42.93
CA ALA A 43 -33.87 25.29 -41.86
C ALA A 43 -32.75 24.37 -41.33
N ALA A 44 -31.95 23.80 -42.23
CA ALA A 44 -30.81 22.96 -41.89
C ALA A 44 -29.71 23.73 -41.12
N GLU A 45 -29.38 24.96 -41.55
CA GLU A 45 -28.44 25.84 -40.85
C GLU A 45 -28.96 26.24 -39.46
N LYS A 46 -30.24 26.59 -39.34
CA LYS A 46 -30.88 26.90 -38.04
C LYS A 46 -30.83 25.70 -37.09
N PHE A 47 -31.05 24.50 -37.61
CA PHE A 47 -30.94 23.26 -36.84
C PHE A 47 -29.50 23.02 -36.36
N ALA A 48 -28.52 23.11 -37.27
CA ALA A 48 -27.10 22.87 -36.98
C ALA A 48 -26.53 23.83 -35.92
N ARG A 49 -27.07 25.05 -35.80
CA ARG A 49 -26.69 26.02 -34.76
C ARG A 49 -27.07 25.58 -33.33
N THR A 50 -28.09 24.74 -33.19
CA THR A 50 -28.70 24.45 -31.88
C THR A 50 -28.73 22.97 -31.52
N HIS A 51 -28.50 22.07 -32.48
CA HIS A 51 -28.61 20.62 -32.30
C HIS A 51 -27.36 19.89 -32.76
N PHE A 52 -26.92 18.90 -31.97
CA PHE A 52 -25.82 18.00 -32.36
C PHE A 52 -26.11 17.32 -33.71
N ASN A 53 -25.06 17.09 -34.50
CA ASN A 53 -25.16 16.27 -35.71
C ASN A 53 -25.77 14.88 -35.42
N PRO A 54 -26.48 14.25 -36.37
CA PRO A 54 -27.25 13.02 -36.11
C PRO A 54 -26.44 11.86 -35.51
N ASN A 55 -25.16 11.74 -35.87
CA ASN A 55 -24.31 10.60 -35.51
C ASN A 55 -23.30 10.91 -34.39
N VAL A 56 -23.73 11.65 -33.36
CA VAL A 56 -22.88 12.00 -32.20
C VAL A 56 -23.20 11.14 -30.98
N LYS A 57 -22.16 10.61 -30.34
CA LYS A 57 -22.21 9.92 -29.04
C LYS A 57 -21.28 10.59 -28.02
N ILE A 58 -21.69 10.64 -26.76
CA ILE A 58 -20.86 11.04 -25.62
C ILE A 58 -20.89 9.88 -24.62
N ASP A 59 -19.73 9.32 -24.29
CA ASP A 59 -19.60 8.13 -23.42
C ASP A 59 -20.52 6.96 -23.82
N GLY A 60 -20.71 6.80 -25.14
CA GLY A 60 -21.59 5.78 -25.72
C GLY A 60 -23.08 6.16 -25.79
N VAL A 61 -23.51 7.22 -25.12
CA VAL A 61 -24.88 7.74 -25.16
C VAL A 61 -25.13 8.49 -26.47
N LYS A 62 -26.17 8.11 -27.22
CA LYS A 62 -26.57 8.80 -28.46
C LYS A 62 -27.20 10.15 -28.14
N VAL A 63 -26.54 11.23 -28.57
CA VAL A 63 -26.97 12.63 -28.34
C VAL A 63 -27.28 13.39 -29.62
N GLY A 64 -27.15 12.76 -30.79
CA GLY A 64 -27.47 13.40 -32.05
C GLY A 64 -28.91 13.93 -32.10
N LYS A 65 -29.09 15.03 -32.82
CA LYS A 65 -30.35 15.80 -32.92
C LYS A 65 -30.86 16.38 -31.59
N LEU A 66 -30.06 16.38 -30.52
CA LEU A 66 -30.42 17.04 -29.26
C LEU A 66 -29.76 18.41 -29.15
N THR A 67 -30.39 19.31 -28.38
CA THR A 67 -29.74 20.55 -27.94
C THR A 67 -28.69 20.26 -26.86
N VAL A 68 -27.79 21.19 -26.59
CA VAL A 68 -26.77 21.08 -25.53
C VAL A 68 -27.41 20.68 -24.19
N LYS A 69 -28.48 21.35 -23.78
CA LYS A 69 -29.20 21.04 -22.53
C LYS A 69 -29.75 19.61 -22.50
N LYS A 70 -30.51 19.22 -23.54
CA LYS A 70 -31.10 17.87 -23.64
C LYS A 70 -30.03 16.78 -23.71
N ALA A 71 -28.90 17.05 -24.37
CA ALA A 71 -27.76 16.15 -24.42
C ALA A 71 -27.12 16.00 -23.03
N THR A 72 -26.91 17.11 -22.31
CA THR A 72 -26.38 17.13 -20.94
C THR A 72 -27.21 16.24 -20.02
N ASP A 73 -28.53 16.46 -19.97
CA ASP A 73 -29.45 15.68 -19.13
C ASP A 73 -29.43 14.20 -19.50
N LYS A 74 -29.45 13.89 -20.81
CA LYS A 74 -29.45 12.51 -21.29
C LYS A 74 -28.15 11.78 -21.00
N VAL A 75 -27.01 12.45 -21.09
CA VAL A 75 -25.70 11.86 -20.74
C VAL A 75 -25.63 11.62 -19.24
N ASN A 76 -25.99 12.60 -18.42
CA ASN A 76 -26.02 12.43 -16.96
C ASN A 76 -26.94 11.29 -16.51
N LYS A 77 -28.04 11.03 -17.23
CA LYS A 77 -28.98 9.93 -16.92
C LYS A 77 -28.54 8.55 -17.42
N ASN A 78 -27.73 8.44 -18.47
CA ASN A 78 -27.53 7.15 -19.16
C ASN A 78 -26.05 6.73 -19.34
N ALA A 79 -25.09 7.63 -19.10
CA ALA A 79 -23.69 7.34 -19.37
C ALA A 79 -23.08 6.42 -18.31
N LYS A 80 -22.25 5.47 -18.75
CA LYS A 80 -21.39 4.70 -17.85
C LYS A 80 -20.20 5.57 -17.43
N ASN A 81 -20.43 6.38 -16.42
CA ASN A 81 -19.53 7.43 -15.94
C ASN A 81 -18.46 6.93 -14.94
N VAL A 82 -18.48 5.66 -14.57
CA VAL A 82 -17.46 5.05 -13.71
C VAL A 82 -16.65 4.03 -14.50
N VAL A 83 -15.33 4.10 -14.36
CA VAL A 83 -14.40 3.09 -14.86
C VAL A 83 -13.64 2.47 -13.70
N THR A 84 -13.59 1.14 -13.69
CA THR A 84 -12.90 0.33 -12.68
C THR A 84 -11.93 -0.61 -13.38
N LEU A 85 -10.69 -0.67 -12.89
CA LEU A 85 -9.70 -1.67 -13.29
C LEU A 85 -10.02 -2.97 -12.55
N LYS A 86 -10.52 -3.95 -13.29
CA LYS A 86 -10.85 -5.30 -12.80
C LYS A 86 -10.23 -6.36 -13.71
N ASP A 87 -9.48 -7.28 -13.12
CA ASP A 87 -8.77 -8.37 -13.80
C ASP A 87 -7.95 -7.86 -14.99
N ASN A 88 -7.19 -6.78 -14.75
CA ASN A 88 -6.38 -6.07 -15.75
C ASN A 88 -7.17 -5.48 -16.94
N LYS A 89 -8.49 -5.36 -16.84
CA LYS A 89 -9.36 -4.76 -17.86
C LYS A 89 -10.11 -3.57 -17.27
N LEU A 90 -10.41 -2.58 -18.12
CA LEU A 90 -11.26 -1.46 -17.73
C LEU A 90 -12.73 -1.88 -17.91
N VAL A 91 -13.48 -1.88 -16.82
CA VAL A 91 -14.91 -2.19 -16.78
C VAL A 91 -15.67 -0.90 -16.49
N TYR A 92 -16.73 -0.66 -17.28
CA TYR A 92 -17.51 0.58 -17.20
C TYR A 92 -18.88 0.30 -16.55
N SER A 93 -19.24 1.12 -15.56
CA SER A 93 -20.52 1.03 -14.85
C SER A 93 -21.21 2.39 -14.75
N TYR A 94 -22.50 2.35 -14.44
CA TYR A 94 -23.35 3.51 -14.21
C TYR A 94 -23.31 3.91 -12.72
N SER A 95 -23.24 5.21 -12.44
CA SER A 95 -23.43 5.76 -11.09
C SER A 95 -24.22 7.06 -11.13
N THR A 96 -25.20 7.20 -10.23
CA THR A 96 -25.99 8.43 -10.04
C THR A 96 -25.37 9.40 -9.03
N THR A 97 -24.29 8.99 -8.35
CA THR A 97 -23.75 9.74 -7.20
C THR A 97 -23.01 11.03 -7.58
N SER A 98 -22.75 11.24 -8.87
CA SER A 98 -22.00 12.40 -9.37
C SER A 98 -22.44 12.75 -10.78
N GLN A 99 -22.48 14.04 -11.09
CA GLN A 99 -22.76 14.54 -12.43
C GLN A 99 -21.64 14.09 -13.39
N THR A 100 -22.01 13.57 -14.56
CA THR A 100 -21.08 13.05 -15.57
C THR A 100 -20.49 14.16 -16.44
N ILE A 101 -21.31 15.15 -16.78
CA ILE A 101 -20.93 16.27 -17.64
C ILE A 101 -21.77 17.50 -17.28
N ASP A 102 -21.18 18.70 -17.37
CA ASP A 102 -21.89 19.96 -17.26
C ASP A 102 -22.26 20.55 -18.63
N GLU A 103 -23.07 21.62 -18.64
CA GLU A 103 -23.47 22.28 -19.89
C GLU A 103 -22.26 22.93 -20.60
N GLN A 104 -21.22 23.34 -19.86
CA GLN A 104 -20.02 23.96 -20.43
C GLN A 104 -19.23 22.95 -21.26
N GLU A 105 -18.87 21.81 -20.70
CA GLU A 105 -18.18 20.74 -21.40
C GLU A 105 -19.04 20.20 -22.54
N THR A 106 -20.36 20.05 -22.34
CA THR A 106 -21.26 19.64 -23.42
C THR A 106 -21.24 20.64 -24.59
N SER A 107 -21.19 21.95 -24.29
CA SER A 107 -21.05 23.01 -25.30
C SER A 107 -19.70 22.97 -26.02
N GLU A 108 -18.61 22.69 -25.31
CA GLU A 108 -17.29 22.48 -25.92
C GLU A 108 -17.30 21.29 -26.90
N LEU A 109 -17.93 20.17 -26.53
CA LEU A 109 -18.09 19.01 -27.40
C LEU A 109 -19.00 19.31 -28.60
N PHE A 110 -20.07 20.08 -28.39
CA PHE A 110 -20.95 20.55 -29.46
C PHE A 110 -20.20 21.39 -30.50
N LYS A 111 -19.33 22.31 -30.07
CA LYS A 111 -18.51 23.14 -30.97
C LYS A 111 -17.56 22.29 -31.82
N LYS A 112 -16.99 21.20 -31.27
CA LYS A 112 -16.05 20.31 -31.98
C LYS A 112 -16.63 19.57 -33.18
N GLN A 113 -17.94 19.36 -33.22
CA GLN A 113 -18.62 18.70 -34.34
C GLN A 113 -19.34 19.67 -35.28
N HIS A 114 -19.42 20.96 -34.92
CA HIS A 114 -20.30 21.93 -35.56
C HIS A 114 -19.92 22.16 -37.03
N THR A 115 -20.93 22.11 -37.89
CA THR A 115 -20.84 22.35 -39.34
C THR A 115 -21.95 23.33 -39.74
N LYS A 116 -21.80 24.01 -40.88
CA LYS A 116 -22.79 24.99 -41.35
C LYS A 116 -24.19 24.36 -41.52
N THR A 117 -24.24 23.17 -42.09
CA THR A 117 -25.44 22.32 -42.21
C THR A 117 -25.19 20.97 -41.51
N PRO A 118 -26.23 20.18 -41.20
CA PRO A 118 -26.06 18.88 -40.57
C PRO A 118 -25.14 17.96 -41.38
N SER A 119 -24.26 17.25 -40.69
CA SER A 119 -23.32 16.30 -41.27
C SER A 119 -23.61 14.88 -40.77
N ASP A 120 -23.53 13.90 -41.67
CA ASP A 120 -23.65 12.48 -41.31
C ASP A 120 -22.36 11.88 -40.73
N ARG A 121 -21.30 12.68 -40.60
CA ARG A 121 -20.05 12.23 -39.97
C ARG A 121 -20.31 11.75 -38.54
N SER A 122 -19.74 10.59 -38.23
CA SER A 122 -19.83 10.00 -36.89
C SER A 122 -18.83 10.63 -35.94
N TYR A 123 -19.27 11.02 -34.74
CA TYR A 123 -18.43 11.52 -33.66
C TYR A 123 -18.67 10.73 -32.37
N SER A 124 -17.59 10.37 -31.70
CA SER A 124 -17.63 9.68 -30.40
C SER A 124 -16.71 10.41 -29.43
N TYR A 125 -17.31 11.08 -28.45
CA TYR A 125 -16.61 11.84 -27.43
C TYR A 125 -16.54 11.08 -26.11
N THR A 126 -15.53 11.40 -25.30
CA THR A 126 -15.40 10.96 -23.92
C THR A 126 -15.30 12.18 -23.02
N THR A 127 -15.99 12.16 -21.88
CA THR A 127 -15.93 13.23 -20.88
C THR A 127 -14.53 13.37 -20.28
N LYS A 128 -14.17 14.59 -19.84
CA LYS A 128 -12.86 14.91 -19.25
C LYS A 128 -12.55 14.01 -18.05
N ASP A 129 -13.52 13.79 -17.17
CA ASP A 129 -13.37 12.96 -15.98
C ASP A 129 -13.17 11.49 -16.35
N LEU A 130 -13.99 10.95 -17.26
CA LEU A 130 -13.85 9.56 -17.69
C LEU A 130 -12.54 9.34 -18.45
N ALA A 131 -12.10 10.30 -19.28
CA ALA A 131 -10.81 10.26 -19.95
C ALA A 131 -9.65 10.27 -18.95
N THR A 132 -9.72 11.13 -17.94
CA THR A 132 -8.72 11.20 -16.85
C THR A 132 -8.66 9.89 -16.08
N ALA A 133 -9.80 9.34 -15.69
CA ALA A 133 -9.88 8.08 -14.98
C ALA A 133 -9.31 6.92 -15.81
N LYS A 134 -9.66 6.82 -17.11
CA LYS A 134 -9.07 5.83 -18.03
C LYS A 134 -7.55 5.94 -18.07
N ASN A 135 -7.00 7.14 -18.22
CA ASN A 135 -5.55 7.36 -18.27
C ASN A 135 -4.85 7.00 -16.96
N LYS A 136 -5.42 7.40 -15.82
CA LYS A 136 -4.90 7.09 -14.49
C LYS A 136 -4.92 5.60 -14.19
N LEU A 137 -5.98 4.89 -14.54
CA LEU A 137 -6.07 3.43 -14.36
C LEU A 137 -5.16 2.67 -15.32
N ASN A 138 -5.01 3.11 -16.57
CA ASN A 138 -4.04 2.53 -17.51
C ASN A 138 -2.58 2.74 -17.05
N SER A 139 -2.29 3.89 -16.45
CA SER A 139 -0.97 4.16 -15.86
C SER A 139 -0.74 3.27 -14.64
N LEU A 140 -1.72 3.19 -13.74
CA LEU A 140 -1.66 2.31 -12.57
C LEU A 140 -1.45 0.84 -12.98
N LYS A 141 -2.16 0.34 -14.00
CA LYS A 141 -1.99 -1.02 -14.52
C LYS A 141 -0.54 -1.34 -14.91
N LYS A 142 0.22 -0.35 -15.39
CA LYS A 142 1.64 -0.50 -15.78
C LYS A 142 2.61 -0.23 -14.62
N ALA A 143 2.13 0.30 -13.50
CA ALA A 143 2.97 0.75 -12.40
C ALA A 143 3.66 -0.44 -11.71
N THR A 144 4.93 -0.23 -11.37
CA THR A 144 5.73 -1.16 -10.60
C THR A 144 6.47 -0.39 -9.51
N ILE A 145 6.40 -0.87 -8.28
CA ILE A 145 7.18 -0.36 -7.16
C ILE A 145 8.26 -1.37 -6.83
N ASN A 146 9.51 -0.92 -6.73
CA ASN A 146 10.58 -1.69 -6.14
C ASN A 146 10.57 -1.50 -4.62
N TYR A 147 10.03 -2.48 -3.90
CA TYR A 147 9.96 -2.50 -2.45
C TYR A 147 11.28 -3.02 -1.86
N LYS A 148 11.95 -2.21 -1.05
CA LYS A 148 13.22 -2.53 -0.43
C LYS A 148 13.05 -2.75 1.06
N ILE A 149 13.59 -3.84 1.58
CA ILE A 149 13.59 -4.10 3.03
C ILE A 149 14.76 -5.02 3.39
N ASN A 150 15.53 -4.63 4.42
CA ASN A 150 16.70 -5.36 4.92
C ASN A 150 17.66 -5.87 3.82
N GLY A 151 18.03 -4.99 2.89
CA GLY A 151 18.92 -5.32 1.76
C GLY A 151 18.29 -6.16 0.64
N LYS A 152 17.05 -6.63 0.80
CA LYS A 152 16.29 -7.34 -0.24
C LYS A 152 15.41 -6.38 -1.04
N SER A 153 15.09 -6.79 -2.27
CA SER A 153 14.33 -5.99 -3.23
C SER A 153 13.24 -6.84 -3.88
N TYR A 154 12.00 -6.34 -3.85
CA TYR A 154 10.82 -7.01 -4.38
C TYR A 154 10.13 -6.11 -5.41
N LYS A 155 10.03 -6.58 -6.66
CA LYS A 155 9.26 -5.88 -7.70
C LYS A 155 7.77 -6.16 -7.50
N LEU A 156 7.02 -5.15 -7.09
CA LEU A 156 5.58 -5.21 -6.87
C LEU A 156 4.85 -4.56 -8.05
N LYS A 157 4.25 -5.37 -8.93
CA LYS A 157 3.48 -4.87 -10.07
C LYS A 157 2.02 -4.67 -9.68
N ALA A 158 1.48 -3.50 -9.96
CA ALA A 158 0.08 -3.20 -9.68
C ALA A 158 -0.89 -4.17 -10.40
N SER A 159 -0.58 -4.57 -11.64
CA SER A 159 -1.38 -5.53 -12.42
C SER A 159 -1.51 -6.93 -11.80
N GLU A 160 -0.60 -7.31 -10.91
CA GLU A 160 -0.60 -8.61 -10.24
C GLU A 160 -1.26 -8.53 -8.85
N LEU A 161 -1.18 -7.36 -8.21
CA LEU A 161 -1.45 -7.19 -6.78
C LEU A 161 -2.72 -6.41 -6.47
N LEU A 162 -3.19 -5.57 -7.41
CA LEU A 162 -4.34 -4.68 -7.22
C LEU A 162 -5.48 -5.09 -8.14
N ASN A 163 -6.68 -5.16 -7.57
CA ASN A 163 -7.91 -5.39 -8.33
C ASN A 163 -9.03 -4.48 -7.83
N ASP A 164 -10.07 -4.32 -8.64
CA ASP A 164 -11.23 -3.48 -8.33
C ASP A 164 -10.84 -2.04 -7.93
N VAL A 165 -9.98 -1.40 -8.75
CA VAL A 165 -9.54 -0.01 -8.50
C VAL A 165 -10.29 0.96 -9.39
N SER A 166 -10.88 2.01 -8.82
CA SER A 166 -11.50 3.11 -9.58
C SER A 166 -10.77 4.43 -9.36
N TYR A 167 -11.00 5.40 -10.23
CA TYR A 167 -10.49 6.77 -10.08
C TYR A 167 -11.64 7.76 -10.24
N GLN A 168 -11.93 8.50 -9.17
CA GLN A 168 -13.06 9.43 -9.10
C GLN A 168 -12.67 10.62 -8.22
N ASN A 169 -13.18 11.81 -8.54
CA ASN A 169 -12.96 13.03 -7.75
C ASN A 169 -11.47 13.29 -7.46
N GLY A 170 -10.62 13.05 -8.47
CA GLY A 170 -9.17 13.23 -8.37
C GLY A 170 -8.42 12.20 -7.52
N LYS A 171 -9.05 11.10 -7.09
CA LYS A 171 -8.43 10.11 -6.20
C LYS A 171 -8.67 8.68 -6.66
N TYR A 172 -7.68 7.81 -6.40
CA TYR A 172 -7.87 6.37 -6.50
C TYR A 172 -8.72 5.86 -5.34
N LYS A 173 -9.67 4.97 -5.63
CA LYS A 173 -10.35 4.15 -4.64
C LYS A 173 -9.92 2.70 -4.87
N PHE A 174 -9.11 2.18 -3.95
CA PHE A 174 -8.64 0.81 -4.00
C PHE A 174 -9.67 -0.12 -3.38
N GLY A 175 -10.18 -1.07 -4.16
CA GLY A 175 -11.07 -2.13 -3.69
C GLY A 175 -10.29 -3.32 -3.15
N ASN A 176 -10.18 -4.38 -3.94
CA ASN A 176 -9.58 -5.63 -3.49
C ASN A 176 -8.04 -5.57 -3.46
N THR A 177 -7.49 -5.74 -2.25
CA THR A 177 -6.05 -5.70 -1.96
C THR A 177 -5.53 -6.98 -1.30
N ILE A 178 -6.27 -8.08 -1.44
CA ILE A 178 -5.92 -9.37 -0.82
C ILE A 178 -4.58 -9.87 -1.34
N LYS A 179 -4.38 -9.88 -2.68
CA LYS A 179 -3.12 -10.32 -3.29
C LYS A 179 -1.91 -9.51 -2.82
N LEU A 180 -2.05 -8.19 -2.64
CA LEU A 180 -1.02 -7.35 -2.04
C LEU A 180 -0.75 -7.75 -0.58
N THR A 181 -1.81 -7.98 0.20
CA THR A 181 -1.69 -8.42 1.59
C THR A 181 -0.98 -9.77 1.70
N ASP A 182 -1.34 -10.74 0.88
CA ASP A 182 -0.71 -12.07 0.84
C ASP A 182 0.76 -11.97 0.43
N LYS A 183 1.07 -11.16 -0.58
CA LYS A 183 2.46 -10.92 -0.99
C LYS A 183 3.28 -10.31 0.14
N LEU A 184 2.71 -9.37 0.90
CA LEU A 184 3.38 -8.77 2.06
C LEU A 184 3.54 -9.76 3.22
N ASN A 185 2.57 -10.63 3.48
CA ASN A 185 2.70 -11.72 4.45
C ASN A 185 3.82 -12.72 4.06
N GLN A 186 3.95 -13.03 2.76
CA GLN A 186 5.05 -13.86 2.26
C GLN A 186 6.40 -13.20 2.47
N ILE A 187 6.51 -11.90 2.15
CA ILE A 187 7.73 -11.13 2.37
C ILE A 187 8.06 -11.09 3.87
N ASP A 188 7.09 -10.79 4.73
CA ASP A 188 7.27 -10.81 6.19
C ASP A 188 7.80 -12.16 6.66
N LYS A 189 7.17 -13.27 6.26
CA LYS A 189 7.63 -14.63 6.61
C LYS A 189 9.07 -14.89 6.18
N GLU A 190 9.51 -14.31 5.07
CA GLU A 190 10.85 -14.45 4.53
C GLU A 190 11.89 -13.58 5.25
N VAL A 191 11.56 -12.32 5.57
CA VAL A 191 12.52 -11.32 6.06
C VAL A 191 12.46 -11.08 7.56
N SER A 192 11.33 -11.36 8.20
CA SER A 192 11.14 -11.20 9.64
C SER A 192 12.12 -12.05 10.41
N THR A 193 12.68 -11.46 11.45
CA THR A 193 13.69 -12.07 12.32
C THR A 193 13.08 -12.55 13.63
N LEU A 194 11.88 -12.09 13.96
CA LEU A 194 11.13 -12.56 15.12
C LEU A 194 10.92 -14.07 15.01
N HIS A 195 11.21 -14.77 16.11
CA HIS A 195 11.01 -16.22 16.21
C HIS A 195 11.83 -17.09 15.24
N LYS A 196 12.77 -16.51 14.49
CA LYS A 196 13.71 -17.27 13.66
C LYS A 196 14.86 -17.82 14.47
N SER A 197 15.36 -18.97 14.03
CA SER A 197 16.55 -19.59 14.58
C SER A 197 17.75 -19.38 13.65
N TYR A 198 18.92 -19.20 14.22
CA TYR A 198 20.17 -19.05 13.46
C TYR A 198 21.36 -19.57 14.28
N LYS A 199 22.49 -19.73 13.59
CA LYS A 199 23.76 -20.13 14.21
C LYS A 199 24.45 -18.91 14.80
N PHE A 200 24.83 -19.00 16.07
CA PHE A 200 25.50 -17.94 16.81
C PHE A 200 26.74 -18.47 17.52
N THR A 201 27.85 -17.74 17.43
CA THR A 201 29.10 -18.10 18.13
C THR A 201 29.12 -17.44 19.50
N VAL A 202 29.05 -18.24 20.56
CA VAL A 202 29.12 -17.72 21.94
C VAL A 202 30.57 -17.46 22.35
N PRO A 203 30.82 -16.48 23.25
CA PRO A 203 32.11 -16.31 23.89
C PRO A 203 32.52 -17.54 24.71
N THR A 204 33.82 -17.69 24.97
CA THR A 204 34.33 -18.65 25.96
C THR A 204 35.58 -18.09 26.63
N GLY A 205 35.67 -18.26 27.95
CA GLY A 205 36.73 -17.62 28.74
C GLY A 205 36.75 -16.13 28.48
N ASN A 206 37.92 -15.59 28.15
CA ASN A 206 38.11 -14.16 27.89
C ASN A 206 38.07 -13.80 26.38
N LYS A 207 37.53 -14.67 25.52
CA LYS A 207 37.52 -14.51 24.06
C LYS A 207 36.10 -14.44 23.51
N VAL A 208 35.86 -13.52 22.58
CA VAL A 208 34.62 -13.45 21.77
C VAL A 208 34.72 -14.42 20.58
N LYS A 209 35.09 -15.67 20.89
CA LYS A 209 35.26 -16.76 19.92
C LYS A 209 35.12 -18.05 20.69
N GLY A 210 34.12 -18.86 20.36
CA GLY A 210 33.81 -20.10 21.08
C GLY A 210 32.97 -21.04 20.25
N LYS A 211 32.09 -21.79 20.91
CA LYS A 211 31.24 -22.78 20.24
C LYS A 211 30.13 -22.09 19.45
N THR A 212 29.82 -22.62 18.28
CA THR A 212 28.60 -22.26 17.54
C THR A 212 27.41 -23.06 18.05
N ILE A 213 26.36 -22.35 18.44
CA ILE A 213 25.08 -22.91 18.89
C ILE A 213 23.94 -22.46 17.98
N THR A 214 22.79 -23.12 18.07
CA THR A 214 21.56 -22.61 17.47
C THR A 214 20.80 -21.82 18.54
N VAL A 215 20.48 -20.56 18.27
CA VAL A 215 19.61 -19.73 19.13
C VAL A 215 18.34 -19.38 18.38
N LYS A 216 17.26 -19.10 19.11
CA LYS A 216 15.97 -18.66 18.57
C LYS A 216 15.62 -17.28 19.11
N ASN A 217 15.33 -16.36 18.22
CA ASN A 217 14.82 -15.04 18.59
C ASN A 217 13.49 -15.16 19.34
N LYS A 218 13.34 -14.41 20.43
CA LYS A 218 12.09 -14.29 21.19
C LYS A 218 11.52 -12.92 20.96
N THR A 219 11.81 -11.96 21.84
CA THR A 219 11.41 -10.56 21.68
C THR A 219 12.50 -9.72 20.99
N TRP A 220 13.71 -10.25 20.81
CA TRP A 220 14.69 -9.65 19.90
C TRP A 220 14.33 -9.91 18.45
N GLY A 221 14.25 -8.84 17.65
CA GLY A 221 14.00 -8.91 16.23
C GLY A 221 12.92 -7.94 15.78
N TRP A 222 12.53 -8.10 14.54
CA TRP A 222 11.58 -7.26 13.86
C TRP A 222 10.78 -8.06 12.82
N GLY A 223 9.58 -7.57 12.50
CA GLY A 223 8.73 -8.05 11.42
C GLY A 223 8.14 -6.88 10.63
N VAL A 224 7.54 -7.18 9.48
CA VAL A 224 6.85 -6.21 8.62
C VAL A 224 5.45 -5.97 9.16
N TYR A 225 5.12 -4.72 9.45
CA TYR A 225 3.76 -4.33 9.78
C TYR A 225 2.94 -4.27 8.49
N VAL A 226 2.38 -5.43 8.09
CA VAL A 226 1.70 -5.64 6.81
C VAL A 226 0.57 -4.63 6.56
N GLN A 227 -0.27 -4.34 7.55
CA GLN A 227 -1.37 -3.37 7.39
C GLN A 227 -0.86 -1.95 7.09
N LYS A 228 0.17 -1.48 7.82
CA LYS A 228 0.79 -0.17 7.60
C LYS A 228 1.51 -0.14 6.26
N THR A 229 2.28 -1.19 5.94
CA THR A 229 3.02 -1.34 4.68
C THR A 229 2.08 -1.31 3.48
N ARG A 230 0.97 -2.05 3.53
CA ARG A 230 -0.07 -2.04 2.49
C ARG A 230 -0.59 -0.63 2.26
N ARG A 231 -0.98 0.09 3.32
CA ARG A 231 -1.49 1.47 3.21
C ARG A 231 -0.48 2.39 2.53
N LEU A 232 0.79 2.33 2.95
CA LEU A 232 1.86 3.15 2.38
C LEU A 232 2.17 2.78 0.92
N LEU A 233 2.11 1.50 0.56
CA LEU A 233 2.30 1.06 -0.82
C LEU A 233 1.16 1.50 -1.74
N LEU A 234 -0.09 1.46 -1.29
CA LEU A 234 -1.24 1.96 -2.05
C LEU A 234 -1.11 3.47 -2.32
N ASP A 235 -0.68 4.23 -1.31
CA ASP A 235 -0.38 5.65 -1.46
C ASP A 235 0.80 5.90 -2.41
N ALA A 236 1.86 5.10 -2.32
CA ALA A 236 2.99 5.16 -3.25
C ALA A 236 2.58 4.86 -4.70
N PHE A 237 1.68 3.89 -4.92
CA PHE A 237 1.11 3.62 -6.24
C PHE A 237 0.28 4.79 -6.75
N ALA A 238 -0.55 5.40 -5.89
CA ALA A 238 -1.37 6.55 -6.24
C ALA A 238 -0.53 7.78 -6.64
N GLN A 239 0.63 7.96 -5.99
CA GLN A 239 1.59 9.03 -6.28
C GLN A 239 2.52 8.73 -7.46
N GLY A 240 2.47 7.51 -8.03
CA GLY A 240 3.35 7.11 -9.14
C GLY A 240 4.80 6.89 -8.73
N LYS A 241 5.08 6.58 -7.46
CA LYS A 241 6.43 6.25 -6.99
C LYS A 241 6.91 4.95 -7.63
N THR A 242 8.22 4.84 -7.81
CA THR A 242 8.88 3.65 -8.38
C THR A 242 9.68 2.85 -7.36
N THR A 243 9.91 3.42 -6.17
CA THR A 243 10.65 2.80 -5.06
C THR A 243 9.94 3.06 -3.74
N PHE A 244 10.02 2.10 -2.82
CA PHE A 244 9.50 2.23 -1.47
C PHE A 244 10.43 1.53 -0.46
N ASP A 245 10.83 2.21 0.59
CA ASP A 245 11.61 1.62 1.70
C ASP A 245 10.65 1.13 2.80
N GLY A 246 10.79 -0.12 3.20
CA GLY A 246 9.97 -0.77 4.23
C GLY A 246 10.34 -0.41 5.66
N ALA A 247 11.47 0.27 5.90
CA ALA A 247 11.95 0.59 7.24
C ALA A 247 10.93 1.40 8.08
N ASP A 248 10.03 2.16 7.45
CA ASP A 248 9.01 2.94 8.15
C ASP A 248 7.82 2.09 8.64
N ALA A 249 7.74 0.83 8.23
CA ALA A 249 6.60 -0.04 8.48
C ALA A 249 7.00 -1.41 9.02
N ILE A 250 7.97 -1.42 9.93
CA ILE A 250 8.38 -2.60 10.72
C ILE A 250 7.98 -2.44 12.19
N TYR A 251 7.95 -3.56 12.91
CA TYR A 251 7.62 -3.62 14.33
C TYR A 251 8.50 -4.66 15.05
N GLY A 252 8.62 -4.56 16.37
CA GLY A 252 9.15 -5.61 17.24
C GLY A 252 8.19 -6.02 18.35
N LEU A 253 8.63 -6.88 19.25
CA LEU A 253 7.81 -7.45 20.34
C LEU A 253 8.40 -7.15 21.72
N GLY A 254 7.58 -7.28 22.77
CA GLY A 254 8.00 -7.14 24.16
C GLY A 254 7.63 -5.79 24.77
N TYR A 255 8.45 -5.30 25.71
CA TYR A 255 8.22 -4.06 26.45
C TYR A 255 8.16 -2.80 25.57
N SER A 256 8.93 -2.79 24.49
CA SER A 256 8.84 -1.81 23.40
C SER A 256 8.48 -2.53 22.11
N THR A 257 7.74 -1.86 21.23
CA THR A 257 7.40 -2.36 19.89
C THR A 257 8.44 -1.96 18.82
N TYR A 258 9.65 -1.58 19.26
CA TYR A 258 10.74 -1.19 18.36
C TYR A 258 11.29 -2.39 17.60
N ALA A 259 11.63 -2.18 16.33
CA ALA A 259 12.23 -3.18 15.45
C ALA A 259 13.71 -3.42 15.81
N HIS A 260 13.94 -4.16 16.89
CA HIS A 260 15.27 -4.43 17.41
C HIS A 260 16.13 -5.19 16.40
N GLY A 261 17.37 -4.72 16.24
CA GLY A 261 18.35 -5.36 15.36
C GLY A 261 18.26 -5.00 13.88
N TYR A 262 17.17 -4.36 13.41
CA TYR A 262 17.00 -4.04 11.99
C TYR A 262 18.25 -3.36 11.39
N GLY A 263 18.74 -3.91 10.27
CA GLY A 263 19.92 -3.39 9.56
C GLY A 263 21.27 -3.63 10.24
N ARG A 264 21.33 -4.36 11.37
CA ARG A 264 22.61 -4.69 12.04
C ARG A 264 23.27 -5.92 11.44
N SER A 265 24.60 -5.98 11.57
CA SER A 265 25.40 -7.17 11.22
C SER A 265 25.18 -8.33 12.21
N ASN A 266 25.83 -9.46 11.95
CA ASN A 266 25.85 -10.63 12.84
C ASN A 266 24.44 -11.14 13.18
N HIS A 267 23.66 -11.49 12.16
CA HIS A 267 22.26 -11.91 12.32
C HIS A 267 21.44 -10.89 13.14
N GLU A 268 21.68 -9.61 12.84
CA GLU A 268 21.02 -8.46 13.47
C GLU A 268 21.27 -8.28 14.98
N ILE A 269 22.16 -9.06 15.59
CA ILE A 269 22.62 -8.85 16.98
C ILE A 269 23.56 -7.65 17.07
N GLY A 270 24.35 -7.42 16.02
CA GLY A 270 25.45 -6.46 16.04
C GLY A 270 26.64 -6.96 16.86
N ASN A 271 27.41 -6.02 17.41
CA ASN A 271 28.68 -6.25 18.11
C ASN A 271 28.61 -5.93 19.61
N THR A 272 27.42 -5.65 20.13
CA THR A 272 27.17 -5.28 21.52
C THR A 272 26.00 -6.10 22.03
N TYR A 273 26.26 -7.01 22.99
CA TYR A 273 25.30 -8.00 23.43
C TYR A 273 25.72 -8.65 24.76
N ALA A 274 24.73 -9.18 25.49
CA ALA A 274 24.94 -10.05 26.65
C ALA A 274 24.73 -11.51 26.27
N VAL A 275 25.52 -12.42 26.84
CA VAL A 275 25.36 -13.87 26.70
C VAL A 275 25.30 -14.50 28.08
N VAL A 276 24.34 -15.40 28.31
CA VAL A 276 24.15 -16.17 29.54
C VAL A 276 24.17 -17.66 29.19
N SER A 277 25.08 -18.41 29.82
CA SER A 277 25.08 -19.88 29.76
C SER A 277 24.45 -20.45 31.02
N LEU A 278 23.39 -21.25 30.86
CA LEU A 278 22.70 -21.92 31.96
C LEU A 278 23.53 -23.09 32.51
N LYS A 279 24.24 -23.84 31.68
CA LYS A 279 25.06 -24.97 32.12
C LYS A 279 26.36 -24.51 32.77
N LYS A 280 26.98 -23.46 32.22
CA LYS A 280 28.22 -22.93 32.79
C LYS A 280 27.97 -21.97 33.94
N GLN A 281 26.76 -21.41 34.10
CA GLN A 281 26.49 -20.35 35.07
C GLN A 281 27.48 -19.17 34.89
N GLU A 282 27.58 -18.70 33.65
CA GLU A 282 28.51 -17.62 33.23
C GLU A 282 27.77 -16.57 32.42
N VAL A 283 28.22 -15.32 32.55
CA VAL A 283 27.71 -14.17 31.80
C VAL A 283 28.84 -13.45 31.10
N TRP A 284 28.67 -13.16 29.82
CA TRP A 284 29.59 -12.32 29.04
C TRP A 284 28.88 -11.07 28.54
N LEU A 285 29.49 -9.90 28.75
CA LEU A 285 29.06 -8.65 28.13
C LEU A 285 30.08 -8.24 27.09
N VAL A 286 29.66 -8.27 25.82
CA VAL A 286 30.46 -7.84 24.68
C VAL A 286 30.03 -6.43 24.30
N ARG A 287 31.00 -5.52 24.16
CA ARG A 287 30.80 -4.14 23.70
C ARG A 287 31.71 -3.83 22.54
N ASN A 288 31.15 -3.33 21.45
CA ASN A 288 31.91 -2.97 20.25
C ASN A 288 32.86 -4.09 19.80
N GLY A 289 32.40 -5.35 19.87
CA GLY A 289 33.13 -6.56 19.50
C GLY A 289 34.18 -7.03 20.52
N LYS A 290 34.33 -6.34 21.65
CA LYS A 290 35.30 -6.67 22.71
C LYS A 290 34.60 -7.14 23.96
N LEU A 291 35.12 -8.19 24.60
CA LEU A 291 34.64 -8.63 25.90
C LEU A 291 34.96 -7.58 26.97
N LYS A 292 33.95 -7.14 27.72
CA LYS A 292 34.09 -6.13 28.79
C LYS A 292 33.85 -6.70 30.18
N VAL A 293 32.91 -7.61 30.30
CA VAL A 293 32.59 -8.27 31.57
C VAL A 293 32.46 -9.76 31.32
N HIS A 294 33.05 -10.56 32.19
CA HIS A 294 32.90 -12.00 32.23
C HIS A 294 32.72 -12.44 33.67
N LEU A 295 31.48 -12.77 34.04
CA LEU A 295 31.15 -13.32 35.34
C LEU A 295 31.21 -14.85 35.27
N ARG A 296 31.83 -15.46 36.28
CA ARG A 296 32.09 -16.91 36.31
C ARG A 296 31.17 -17.67 37.24
N ASP A 297 30.27 -17.00 37.94
CA ASP A 297 29.55 -17.57 39.06
C ASP A 297 28.26 -16.80 39.33
N VAL A 298 27.40 -16.74 38.29
CA VAL A 298 26.01 -16.31 38.47
C VAL A 298 25.14 -17.48 38.93
N VAL A 299 23.93 -17.19 39.39
CA VAL A 299 22.91 -18.23 39.59
C VAL A 299 21.64 -17.88 38.84
N THR A 300 21.32 -18.68 37.82
CA THR A 300 20.11 -18.54 37.03
C THR A 300 18.90 -19.19 37.72
N GLY A 301 17.78 -19.18 37.03
CA GLY A 301 16.53 -19.80 37.44
C GLY A 301 16.65 -21.29 37.77
N THR A 302 15.81 -21.76 38.69
CA THR A 302 15.76 -23.16 39.14
C THR A 302 15.45 -24.09 37.97
N MET A 303 16.29 -25.09 37.71
CA MET A 303 16.15 -25.99 36.55
C MET A 303 15.31 -27.23 36.85
N GLU A 304 15.55 -27.89 37.98
CA GLU A 304 14.88 -29.12 38.39
C GLU A 304 13.64 -28.79 39.24
N GLY A 305 12.56 -29.55 39.06
CA GLY A 305 11.35 -29.40 39.89
C GLY A 305 10.41 -28.26 39.48
N SER A 306 10.90 -27.12 39.00
CA SER A 306 10.05 -25.98 38.59
C SER A 306 10.28 -25.58 37.13
N LYS A 307 9.24 -25.72 36.28
CA LYS A 307 9.29 -25.23 34.88
C LYS A 307 9.07 -23.72 34.78
N GLY A 308 8.36 -23.13 35.74
CA GLY A 308 8.06 -21.69 35.79
C GLY A 308 9.29 -20.86 36.12
N ASP A 309 10.20 -21.43 36.92
CA ASP A 309 11.39 -20.74 37.40
C ASP A 309 12.60 -20.84 36.49
N GLN A 310 12.52 -21.60 35.39
CA GLN A 310 13.65 -21.71 34.47
C GLN A 310 13.91 -20.39 33.76
N THR A 311 15.17 -19.93 33.79
CA THR A 311 15.58 -18.79 32.96
C THR A 311 15.33 -19.11 31.49
N PRO A 312 14.52 -18.30 30.77
CA PRO A 312 13.98 -18.72 29.50
C PRO A 312 15.00 -18.59 28.37
N ARG A 313 15.25 -19.68 27.65
CA ARG A 313 16.19 -19.75 26.53
C ARG A 313 15.72 -18.91 25.34
N GLY A 314 16.68 -18.40 24.58
CA GLY A 314 16.45 -17.62 23.36
C GLY A 314 17.10 -16.25 23.41
N VAL A 315 16.76 -15.42 22.44
CA VAL A 315 17.29 -14.06 22.32
C VAL A 315 16.23 -13.03 22.69
N TRP A 316 16.54 -12.28 23.73
CA TRP A 316 15.71 -11.25 24.35
C TRP A 316 16.40 -9.88 24.25
N TYR A 317 15.87 -8.86 24.92
CA TYR A 317 16.56 -7.58 25.05
C TYR A 317 16.28 -6.90 26.38
N ILE A 318 17.21 -6.05 26.82
CA ILE A 318 17.04 -5.25 28.02
C ILE A 318 15.94 -4.20 27.83
N HIS A 319 14.85 -4.33 28.58
CA HIS A 319 13.69 -3.46 28.51
C HIS A 319 13.98 -2.05 29.05
N TYR A 320 14.61 -1.99 30.20
CA TYR A 320 14.99 -0.76 30.91
C TYR A 320 16.04 -1.08 31.97
N LYS A 321 16.45 -0.04 32.72
CA LYS A 321 17.40 -0.14 33.83
C LYS A 321 16.84 0.65 35.01
N GLN A 322 16.79 0.05 36.19
CA GLN A 322 16.27 0.69 37.39
C GLN A 322 17.20 0.46 38.59
N ARG A 323 17.40 1.50 39.41
CA ARG A 323 18.12 1.41 40.68
C ARG A 323 17.13 1.23 41.84
N ASN A 324 17.57 0.56 42.90
CA ASN A 324 16.84 0.42 44.17
C ASN A 324 15.38 -0.05 43.94
N ALA A 325 15.22 -1.12 43.18
CA ALA A 325 13.91 -1.69 42.85
C ALA A 325 13.51 -2.73 43.91
N THR A 326 12.21 -2.98 44.05
CA THR A 326 11.70 -4.13 44.80
C THR A 326 11.00 -5.06 43.82
N LEU A 327 11.58 -6.23 43.59
CA LEU A 327 11.02 -7.26 42.72
C LEU A 327 9.92 -8.00 43.49
N ARG A 328 8.77 -8.22 42.87
CA ARG A 328 7.62 -8.88 43.48
C ARG A 328 7.10 -9.98 42.57
N GLY A 329 6.63 -11.07 43.17
CA GLY A 329 6.03 -12.20 42.46
C GLY A 329 5.47 -13.22 43.45
N SER A 330 5.22 -14.43 42.96
CA SER A 330 4.78 -15.57 43.78
C SER A 330 5.85 -16.66 43.77
N ASN A 331 6.04 -17.32 44.91
CA ASN A 331 6.83 -18.54 45.04
C ASN A 331 6.03 -19.75 44.52
N ASP A 332 6.69 -20.91 44.36
CA ASP A 332 6.07 -22.17 43.91
C ASP A 332 4.92 -22.63 44.82
N ASP A 333 4.94 -22.27 46.11
CA ASP A 333 3.88 -22.57 47.08
C ASP A 333 2.69 -21.57 47.04
N GLY A 334 2.73 -20.61 46.11
CA GLY A 334 1.72 -19.56 45.94
C GLY A 334 1.88 -18.36 46.87
N SER A 335 2.82 -18.37 47.82
CA SER A 335 3.09 -17.23 48.69
C SER A 335 3.73 -16.07 47.90
N SER A 336 3.46 -14.82 48.32
CA SER A 336 4.06 -13.65 47.66
C SER A 336 5.48 -13.41 48.15
N TYR A 337 6.40 -13.02 47.25
CA TYR A 337 7.73 -12.56 47.61
C TYR A 337 7.93 -11.07 47.28
N ALA A 338 8.85 -10.45 48.01
CA ALA A 338 9.37 -9.11 47.74
C ALA A 338 10.88 -9.10 47.98
N SER A 339 11.67 -8.76 46.95
CA SER A 339 13.13 -8.75 47.05
C SER A 339 13.68 -7.37 46.66
N PRO A 340 14.24 -6.59 47.61
CA PRO A 340 14.91 -5.34 47.29
C PRO A 340 16.24 -5.63 46.58
N VAL A 341 16.47 -4.95 45.45
CA VAL A 341 17.68 -5.07 44.64
C VAL A 341 18.24 -3.69 44.30
N SER A 342 19.56 -3.56 44.32
CA SER A 342 20.24 -2.29 44.04
C SER A 342 20.20 -1.93 42.55
N TYR A 343 20.22 -2.94 41.67
CA TYR A 343 20.22 -2.81 40.22
C TYR A 343 19.28 -3.82 39.58
N TRP A 344 18.39 -3.34 38.71
CA TRP A 344 17.42 -4.17 38.00
C TRP A 344 17.45 -3.91 36.49
N MET A 345 17.59 -4.99 35.71
CA MET A 345 17.73 -4.97 34.26
C MET A 345 16.90 -6.09 33.61
N PRO A 346 15.58 -5.92 33.46
CA PRO A 346 14.68 -6.93 32.90
C PRO A 346 14.92 -7.17 31.41
N PHE A 347 14.75 -8.42 30.98
CA PHE A 347 14.77 -8.80 29.56
C PHE A 347 13.57 -9.62 29.07
N THR A 348 12.67 -10.05 29.96
CA THR A 348 11.39 -10.66 29.58
C THR A 348 10.20 -9.94 30.18
N LEU A 349 9.02 -10.12 29.58
CA LEU A 349 7.74 -9.63 30.14
C LEU A 349 7.28 -10.46 31.34
N SER A 350 7.77 -11.69 31.47
CA SER A 350 7.54 -12.55 32.64
C SER A 350 8.34 -12.14 33.87
N GLY A 351 9.15 -11.08 33.79
CA GLY A 351 9.90 -10.57 34.93
C GLY A 351 11.27 -11.20 35.15
N CYS A 352 11.88 -11.83 34.13
CA CYS A 352 13.26 -12.28 34.20
C CYS A 352 14.22 -11.13 33.84
N GLY A 353 15.32 -11.00 34.58
CA GLY A 353 16.32 -9.97 34.37
C GLY A 353 17.63 -10.24 35.12
N PHE A 354 18.58 -9.31 35.00
CA PHE A 354 19.79 -9.30 35.83
C PHE A 354 19.55 -8.44 37.07
N HIS A 355 19.95 -8.92 38.24
CA HIS A 355 20.02 -8.13 39.47
C HIS A 355 21.02 -8.69 40.47
N ASP A 356 21.38 -7.87 41.46
CA ASP A 356 22.12 -8.32 42.63
C ASP A 356 21.27 -9.21 43.54
N ALA A 357 21.89 -10.22 44.13
CA ALA A 357 21.26 -11.11 45.10
C ALA A 357 22.07 -11.16 46.41
N SER A 358 21.89 -10.14 47.27
CA SER A 358 22.60 -10.04 48.56
C SER A 358 22.25 -11.15 49.55
N TRP A 359 21.08 -11.77 49.41
CA TRP A 359 20.63 -12.87 50.25
C TRP A 359 21.26 -14.22 49.90
N ARG A 360 21.88 -14.35 48.71
CA ARG A 360 22.36 -15.64 48.22
C ARG A 360 23.74 -15.97 48.80
N THR A 361 23.83 -17.15 49.40
CA THR A 361 25.07 -17.72 49.97
C THR A 361 25.69 -18.79 49.07
N ASP A 362 24.89 -19.60 48.37
CA ASP A 362 25.38 -20.60 47.41
C ASP A 362 25.48 -20.02 45.99
N TRP A 363 26.73 -19.94 45.51
CA TRP A 363 27.13 -19.51 44.17
C TRP A 363 27.81 -20.63 43.38
N SER A 364 27.66 -21.88 43.82
CA SER A 364 28.20 -23.03 43.11
C SER A 364 27.63 -23.14 41.68
N LYS A 365 28.41 -23.72 40.77
CA LYS A 365 28.00 -23.95 39.38
C LYS A 365 26.73 -24.81 39.23
N THR A 366 26.36 -25.53 40.30
CA THR A 366 25.20 -26.42 40.38
C THR A 366 24.05 -25.85 41.19
N ALA A 367 24.20 -24.68 41.83
CA ALA A 367 23.17 -24.08 42.68
C ALA A 367 21.82 -23.93 41.94
N TYR A 368 21.87 -23.56 40.66
CA TYR A 368 20.67 -23.38 39.83
C TYR A 368 19.87 -24.68 39.59
N LEU A 369 20.44 -25.87 39.84
CA LEU A 369 19.72 -27.11 39.62
C LEU A 369 18.51 -27.22 40.53
N LYS A 370 18.68 -26.95 41.83
CA LYS A 370 17.61 -27.10 42.84
C LYS A 370 17.35 -25.86 43.68
N GLY A 371 18.24 -24.87 43.65
CA GLY A 371 18.18 -23.65 44.47
C GLY A 371 18.47 -22.40 43.65
N GLY A 372 17.93 -22.35 42.43
CA GLY A 372 18.06 -21.20 41.53
C GLY A 372 17.20 -20.01 41.96
N SER A 373 16.98 -19.10 41.02
CA SER A 373 16.01 -18.00 41.17
C SER A 373 14.65 -18.37 40.55
N HIS A 374 13.67 -17.46 40.63
CA HIS A 374 12.43 -17.51 39.84
C HIS A 374 12.64 -17.02 38.38
N GLY A 375 13.72 -17.48 37.73
CA GLY A 375 14.06 -17.19 36.33
C GLY A 375 15.05 -16.03 36.09
N CYS A 376 15.35 -15.21 37.10
CA CYS A 376 16.35 -14.15 37.01
C CYS A 376 17.79 -14.67 36.98
N VAL A 377 18.71 -13.84 36.49
CA VAL A 377 20.15 -14.10 36.61
C VAL A 377 20.66 -13.34 37.83
N ASN A 378 20.82 -14.06 38.93
CA ASN A 378 21.38 -13.52 40.17
C ASN A 378 22.88 -13.26 39.97
N VAL A 379 23.33 -12.06 40.35
CA VAL A 379 24.72 -11.65 40.31
C VAL A 379 25.17 -11.23 41.70
N LYS A 380 26.44 -11.45 42.04
CA LYS A 380 26.98 -11.02 43.34
C LYS A 380 26.87 -9.49 43.48
N PRO A 381 26.52 -8.97 44.67
CA PRO A 381 26.44 -7.52 44.91
C PRO A 381 27.74 -6.77 44.58
N SER A 382 28.90 -7.41 44.73
CA SER A 382 30.21 -6.83 44.39
C SER A 382 30.44 -6.68 42.87
N GLU A 383 29.75 -7.46 42.03
CA GLU A 383 30.00 -7.53 40.59
C GLU A 383 28.89 -6.87 39.75
N ILE A 384 27.67 -6.74 40.30
CA ILE A 384 26.50 -6.22 39.58
C ILE A 384 26.74 -4.83 38.98
N ARG A 385 27.54 -3.98 39.63
CA ARG A 385 27.87 -2.63 39.14
C ARG A 385 28.62 -2.70 37.81
N SER A 386 29.47 -3.70 37.62
CA SER A 386 30.18 -3.92 36.35
C SER A 386 29.20 -4.29 35.23
N VAL A 387 28.22 -5.15 35.53
CA VAL A 387 27.12 -5.49 34.61
C VAL A 387 26.31 -4.24 34.27
N TRP A 388 25.87 -3.50 35.28
CA TRP A 388 25.10 -2.27 35.11
C TRP A 388 25.81 -1.26 34.22
N ASN A 389 27.11 -1.04 34.42
CA ASN A 389 27.87 -0.07 33.62
C ASN A 389 28.07 -0.53 32.17
N ASN A 390 28.03 -1.83 31.92
CA ASN A 390 28.30 -2.43 30.61
C ASN A 390 27.06 -3.03 29.95
N ILE A 391 25.85 -2.71 30.40
CA ILE A 391 24.59 -3.10 29.74
C ILE A 391 23.66 -1.90 29.62
N SER A 392 22.95 -1.77 28.50
CA SER A 392 22.00 -0.68 28.24
C SER A 392 20.68 -1.19 27.70
N LYS A 393 19.65 -0.34 27.81
CA LYS A 393 18.34 -0.58 27.22
C LYS A 393 18.47 -0.88 25.72
N ASN A 394 17.61 -1.77 25.22
CA ASN A 394 17.55 -2.23 23.83
C ASN A 394 18.76 -3.05 23.36
N GLU A 395 19.55 -3.61 24.28
CA GLU A 395 20.64 -4.53 23.93
C GLU A 395 20.19 -5.98 23.98
N PRO A 396 20.65 -6.82 23.05
CA PRO A 396 20.25 -8.22 23.00
C PRO A 396 20.86 -9.02 24.14
N VAL A 397 20.08 -9.97 24.66
CA VAL A 397 20.46 -10.92 25.69
C VAL A 397 20.26 -12.33 25.13
N ILE A 398 21.35 -13.03 24.87
CA ILE A 398 21.35 -14.40 24.36
C ILE A 398 21.43 -15.36 25.55
N ILE A 399 20.41 -16.20 25.72
CA ILE A 399 20.35 -17.20 26.79
C ILE A 399 20.34 -18.59 26.17
N TYR A 400 21.31 -19.41 26.55
CA TYR A 400 21.52 -20.74 25.99
C TYR A 400 21.95 -21.74 27.07
N GLU A 401 21.96 -23.03 26.70
CA GLU A 401 22.50 -24.12 27.53
C GLU A 401 23.98 -23.92 27.90
#